data_AF-A0A3N5FML6-F1
#
_entry.id   AF-A0A3N5FML6-F1
#
_cell.length_a   1.000
_cell.length_b   1.000
_cell.length_c   1.000
_cell.angle_alpha   90.00
_cell.angle_beta   90.00
_cell.angle_gamma   90.00
#
_symmetry.space_group_name_H-M   'P 1'
#
loop_
_entity.id
_entity.type
_entity.pdbx_description
1 polymer ?
#
loop_
_entity_poly.entity_id
_entity_poly.type
_entity_poly.pdbx_seq_one_letter_code
_entity_poly.pdbx_strand_id
1 'polypeptide(L)'
;MAFPRGARGDVAKLAVQVVLESVGRMPERAAEQILAEVRGDSAPASRVMDWLRDGGRSRSDREQAVEQAFRRGDERRAAILRDPSLLTGEAAADRLGVSRETINKRAQHGKLLALQFGKRGKRYPQWQFEDGVAGAPLESVLVALRSADAWQRYRFFTQLQPALGGRTPVEALRQGMADRVIRAAEGWVAGDQGGG
;
A
#
# COMPACT_ATOMS: atom_id res chain seq x y z
N MET A 1 -10.55 -0.85 27.17
CA MET A 1 -10.84 -1.78 26.05
C MET A 1 -9.55 -2.49 25.68
N ALA A 2 -9.53 -3.83 25.75
CA ALA A 2 -8.36 -4.64 25.43
C ALA A 2 -8.31 -4.97 23.93
N PHE A 3 -7.15 -4.80 23.30
CA PHE A 3 -6.92 -5.17 21.90
C PHE A 3 -6.67 -6.69 21.76
N PRO A 4 -7.18 -7.36 20.71
CA PRO A 4 -7.05 -8.80 20.52
C PRO A 4 -5.61 -9.24 20.20
N ARG A 5 -5.25 -10.45 20.64
CA ARG A 5 -3.88 -11.03 20.66
C ARG A 5 -3.23 -11.30 19.29
N GLY A 6 -3.88 -10.99 18.17
CA GLY A 6 -3.29 -11.10 16.81
C GLY A 6 -2.51 -9.86 16.35
N ALA A 7 -2.68 -8.71 17.01
CA ALA A 7 -2.10 -7.44 16.56
C ALA A 7 -0.60 -7.25 16.86
N ARG A 8 0.11 -8.26 17.40
CA ARG A 8 1.50 -8.10 17.83
C ARG A 8 2.51 -8.26 16.68
N GLY A 9 2.22 -9.08 15.68
CA GLY A 9 3.07 -9.23 14.49
C GLY A 9 3.02 -8.01 13.58
N ASP A 10 1.83 -7.46 13.38
CA ASP A 10 1.61 -6.30 12.50
C ASP A 10 2.22 -5.01 13.07
N VAL A 11 2.17 -4.83 14.39
CA VAL A 11 2.76 -3.64 15.05
C VAL A 11 4.29 -3.70 15.04
N ALA A 12 4.90 -4.89 15.08
CA ALA A 12 6.35 -5.05 14.95
C ALA A 12 6.81 -4.77 13.51
N LYS A 13 6.08 -5.25 12.49
CA LYS A 13 6.32 -4.89 11.08
C LYS A 13 6.13 -3.40 10.84
N LEU A 14 5.07 -2.80 11.39
CA LEU A 14 4.81 -1.36 11.26
C LEU A 14 5.88 -0.54 12.00
N ALA A 15 6.38 -1.00 13.14
CA ALA A 15 7.45 -0.34 13.87
C ALA A 15 8.78 -0.42 13.11
N VAL A 16 9.12 -1.58 12.52
CA VAL A 16 10.31 -1.75 11.67
C VAL A 16 10.18 -0.92 10.39
N GLN A 17 9.01 -0.89 9.76
CA GLN A 17 8.71 -0.08 8.58
C GLN A 17 8.80 1.43 8.89
N VAL A 18 8.26 1.87 10.03
CA VAL A 18 8.33 3.26 10.48
C VAL A 18 9.77 3.64 10.84
N VAL A 19 10.56 2.73 11.43
CA VAL A 19 12.00 2.94 11.70
C VAL A 19 12.78 3.04 10.39
N LEU A 20 12.52 2.17 9.41
CA LEU A 20 13.15 2.19 8.10
C LEU A 20 12.74 3.40 7.25
N GLU A 21 11.48 3.84 7.31
CA GLU A 21 11.00 5.06 6.65
C GLU A 21 11.48 6.35 7.36
N SER A 22 11.86 6.26 8.63
CA SER A 22 12.45 7.37 9.39
C SER A 22 13.95 7.57 9.13
N VAL A 23 14.59 6.72 8.31
CA VAL A 23 16.03 6.79 7.97
C VAL A 23 16.42 8.10 7.25
N GLY A 24 15.47 8.93 6.83
CA GLY A 24 15.76 10.25 6.24
C GLY A 24 16.44 11.29 7.16
N ARG A 25 16.67 11.00 8.45
CA ARG A 25 17.31 11.95 9.40
C ARG A 25 18.25 11.34 10.44
N MET A 26 18.82 10.15 10.22
CA MET A 26 19.99 9.76 11.01
C MET A 26 21.25 10.39 10.42
N PRO A 27 22.08 11.11 11.20
CA PRO A 27 23.44 11.38 10.76
C PRO A 27 24.16 10.04 10.63
N GLU A 28 24.75 9.76 9.47
CA GLU A 28 25.37 8.49 9.09
C GLU A 28 26.29 7.91 10.19
N ARG A 29 27.04 8.79 10.87
CA ARG A 29 27.90 8.44 12.02
C ARG A 29 27.17 7.78 13.19
N ALA A 30 25.91 8.13 13.45
CA ALA A 30 25.10 7.53 14.51
C ALA A 30 24.56 6.14 14.12
N ALA A 31 24.33 5.90 12.82
CA ALA A 31 23.94 4.58 12.32
C ALA A 31 25.14 3.62 12.35
N GLU A 32 26.31 4.12 11.98
CA GLU A 32 27.58 3.38 12.06
C GLU A 32 27.97 3.06 13.50
N GLN A 33 27.74 3.96 14.46
CA GLN A 33 28.00 3.70 15.88
C GLN A 33 27.12 2.57 16.43
N ILE A 34 25.84 2.52 16.07
CA ILE A 34 24.91 1.46 16.52
C ILE A 34 25.27 0.11 15.89
N LEU A 35 25.65 0.10 14.61
CA LEU A 35 26.12 -1.11 13.93
C LEU A 35 27.47 -1.62 14.45
N ALA A 36 28.34 -0.73 14.95
CA ALA A 36 29.58 -1.07 15.64
C ALA A 36 29.35 -1.56 17.08
N GLU A 37 28.40 -0.96 17.81
CA GLU A 37 28.02 -1.33 19.19
C GLU A 37 27.32 -2.70 19.28
N VAL A 38 26.57 -3.10 18.25
CA VAL A 38 26.01 -4.48 18.16
C VAL A 38 27.11 -5.53 17.94
N ARG A 39 28.34 -5.12 17.57
CA ARG A 39 29.47 -6.02 17.31
C ARG A 39 30.58 -5.95 18.37
N GLY A 40 30.59 -4.96 19.26
CA GLY A 40 31.68 -4.73 20.20
C GLY A 40 31.19 -4.35 21.60
N ASP A 41 31.67 -5.08 22.60
CA ASP A 41 31.25 -5.06 23.99
C ASP A 41 31.19 -3.68 24.68
N SER A 42 30.16 -3.58 25.53
CA SER A 42 30.09 -2.81 26.78
C SER A 42 29.78 -1.30 26.73
N ALA A 43 28.51 -0.98 26.45
CA ALA A 43 27.81 0.01 27.27
C ALA A 43 27.19 -0.69 28.50
N PRO A 44 27.31 -0.15 29.73
CA PRO A 44 26.70 -0.79 30.88
C PRO A 44 25.19 -0.91 30.65
N ALA A 45 24.65 -2.11 30.88
CA ALA A 45 23.25 -2.45 30.63
C ALA A 45 22.28 -1.44 31.26
N SER A 46 22.67 -0.72 32.30
CA SER A 46 21.91 0.38 32.90
C SER A 46 21.69 1.57 31.96
N ARG A 47 22.62 1.91 31.07
CA ARG A 47 22.50 3.04 30.13
C ARG A 47 21.66 2.68 28.91
N VAL A 48 21.75 1.43 28.46
CA VAL A 48 20.85 0.84 27.45
C VAL A 48 19.45 0.66 28.04
N MET A 49 19.34 0.22 29.29
CA MET A 49 18.07 0.10 30.00
C MET A 49 17.46 1.45 30.34
N ASP A 50 18.24 2.49 30.62
CA ASP A 50 17.74 3.87 30.75
C ASP A 50 17.32 4.41 29.38
N TRP A 51 18.02 4.12 28.29
CA TRP A 51 17.55 4.48 26.94
C TRP A 51 16.35 3.65 26.47
N LEU A 52 16.16 2.41 26.96
CA LEU A 52 14.97 1.59 26.71
C LEU A 52 13.80 1.96 27.63
N ARG A 53 14.08 2.40 28.86
CA ARG A 53 13.11 2.86 29.89
C ARG A 53 12.62 4.27 29.59
N ASP A 54 13.53 5.15 29.20
CA ASP A 54 13.30 6.45 28.57
C ASP A 54 13.24 6.35 27.04
N GLY A 55 12.89 5.17 26.50
CA GLY A 55 12.81 4.79 25.09
C GLY A 55 11.78 5.56 24.26
N GLY A 56 11.98 6.87 24.22
CA GLY A 56 11.87 7.71 23.04
C GLY A 56 10.48 7.82 22.45
N ARG A 57 9.44 7.74 23.28
CA ARG A 57 8.10 8.34 23.11
C ARG A 57 7.16 7.79 24.18
N SER A 58 6.57 8.66 25.00
CA SER A 58 5.49 8.35 25.96
C SER A 58 4.38 7.57 25.27
N ARG A 59 3.53 6.86 26.04
CA ARG A 59 2.29 6.26 25.48
C ARG A 59 1.49 7.31 24.68
N SER A 60 1.43 8.55 25.18
CA SER A 60 0.79 9.66 24.48
C SER A 60 1.50 9.96 23.14
N ASP A 61 2.82 9.97 23.11
CA ASP A 61 3.56 10.24 21.89
C ASP A 61 3.46 9.10 20.86
N ARG A 62 3.34 7.84 21.32
CA ARG A 62 3.07 6.68 20.45
C ARG A 62 1.67 6.77 19.85
N GLU A 63 0.67 7.11 20.66
CA GLU A 63 -0.70 7.35 20.21
C GLU A 63 -0.74 8.52 19.20
N GLN A 64 -0.02 9.62 19.47
CA GLN A 64 0.13 10.75 18.54
C GLN A 64 0.84 10.37 17.25
N ALA A 65 1.89 9.55 17.30
CA ALA A 65 2.60 9.11 16.09
C ALA A 65 1.73 8.24 15.19
N VAL A 66 0.95 7.34 15.78
CA VAL A 66 -0.03 6.50 15.07
C VAL A 66 -1.15 7.36 14.47
N GLU A 67 -1.71 8.28 15.24
CA GLU A 67 -2.72 9.24 14.77
C GLU A 67 -2.21 10.09 13.60
N GLN A 68 -0.98 10.60 13.69
CA GLN A 68 -0.36 11.35 12.60
C GLN A 68 -0.12 10.47 11.36
N ALA A 69 0.24 9.19 11.53
CA ALA A 69 0.40 8.26 10.42
C ALA A 69 -0.94 8.01 9.71
N PHE A 70 -2.03 7.80 10.45
CA PHE A 70 -3.37 7.67 9.88
C PHE A 70 -3.79 8.94 9.14
N ARG A 71 -3.59 10.12 9.75
CA ARG A 71 -3.90 11.41 9.12
C ARG A 71 -3.17 11.60 7.79
N ARG A 72 -1.86 11.32 7.75
CA ARG A 72 -1.08 11.38 6.51
C ARG A 72 -1.60 10.38 5.47
N GLY A 73 -1.95 9.17 5.89
CA GLY A 73 -2.54 8.15 5.02
C GLY A 73 -3.87 8.62 4.40
N ASP A 74 -4.74 9.22 5.21
CA ASP A 74 -6.04 9.74 4.79
C ASP A 74 -5.91 10.95 3.85
N GLU A 75 -5.01 11.88 4.18
CA GLU A 75 -4.67 13.01 3.32
C GLU A 75 -4.12 12.54 1.97
N ARG A 76 -3.24 11.53 1.97
CA ARG A 76 -2.68 10.95 0.75
C ARG A 76 -3.75 10.30 -0.12
N ARG A 77 -4.65 9.49 0.46
CA ARG A 77 -5.80 8.91 -0.26
C ARG A 77 -6.70 10.00 -0.83
N ALA A 78 -7.00 11.03 -0.04
CA ALA A 78 -7.80 12.17 -0.48
C ALA A 78 -7.12 12.98 -1.59
N ALA A 79 -5.79 13.05 -1.61
CA ALA A 79 -5.02 13.68 -2.70
C ALA A 79 -5.07 12.82 -3.97
N ILE A 80 -4.88 11.50 -3.86
CA ILE A 80 -4.98 10.58 -5.00
C ILE A 80 -6.37 10.68 -5.66
N LEU A 81 -7.46 10.69 -4.88
CA LEU A 81 -8.82 10.83 -5.43
C LEU A 81 -9.10 12.17 -6.14
N ARG A 82 -8.24 13.17 -5.98
CA ARG A 82 -8.32 14.47 -6.66
C ARG A 82 -7.53 14.49 -7.98
N ASP A 83 -6.70 13.48 -8.23
CA ASP A 83 -5.92 13.39 -9.45
C ASP A 83 -6.87 13.24 -10.68
N PRO A 84 -6.71 14.05 -11.73
CA PRO A 84 -7.57 14.00 -12.92
C PRO A 84 -7.54 12.66 -13.67
N SER A 85 -6.48 11.86 -13.53
CA SER A 85 -6.39 10.51 -14.10
C SER A 85 -7.34 9.52 -13.42
N LEU A 86 -7.99 9.91 -12.33
CA LEU A 86 -9.04 9.14 -11.68
C LEU A 86 -10.41 9.69 -12.10
N LEU A 87 -11.02 9.02 -13.08
CA LEU A 87 -12.29 9.40 -13.68
C LEU A 87 -13.44 9.32 -12.66
N THR A 88 -14.43 10.20 -12.82
CA THR A 88 -15.74 10.03 -12.18
C THR A 88 -16.49 8.86 -12.80
N GLY A 89 -17.61 8.45 -12.19
CA GLY A 89 -18.47 7.41 -12.78
C GLY A 89 -19.08 7.85 -14.11
N GLU A 90 -19.40 9.13 -14.24
CA GLU A 90 -19.87 9.76 -15.48
C GLU A 90 -18.79 9.72 -16.57
N ALA A 91 -17.58 10.22 -16.29
CA ALA A 91 -16.51 10.23 -17.29
C ALA A 91 -16.06 8.82 -17.71
N ALA A 92 -16.10 7.84 -16.80
CA ALA A 92 -15.85 6.44 -17.14
C ALA A 92 -16.96 5.85 -18.02
N ALA A 93 -18.22 6.24 -17.78
CA ALA A 93 -19.37 5.83 -18.58
C ALA A 93 -19.29 6.40 -20.00
N ASP A 94 -18.99 7.69 -20.13
CA ASP A 94 -18.82 8.37 -21.42
C ASP A 94 -17.71 7.71 -22.25
N ARG A 95 -16.58 7.39 -21.61
CA ARG A 95 -15.43 6.74 -22.28
C ARG A 95 -15.76 5.36 -22.85
N LEU A 96 -16.68 4.62 -22.22
CA LEU A 96 -17.08 3.29 -22.67
C LEU A 96 -18.40 3.28 -23.48
N GLY A 97 -19.06 4.43 -23.64
CA GLY A 97 -20.37 4.52 -24.31
C GLY A 97 -21.46 3.73 -23.58
N VAL A 98 -21.40 3.65 -22.25
CA VAL A 98 -22.37 2.90 -21.41
C VAL A 98 -22.94 3.78 -20.31
N SER A 99 -23.95 3.31 -19.57
CA SER A 99 -24.49 4.06 -18.43
C SER A 99 -23.57 4.03 -17.21
N ARG A 100 -23.65 5.07 -16.36
CA ARG A 100 -23.00 5.10 -15.03
C ARG A 100 -23.38 3.90 -14.16
N GLU A 101 -24.61 3.43 -14.27
CA GLU A 101 -25.06 2.22 -13.57
C GLU A 101 -24.28 0.98 -14.03
N THR A 102 -24.03 0.86 -15.33
CA THR A 102 -23.23 -0.24 -15.91
C THR A 102 -21.79 -0.21 -15.37
N ILE A 103 -21.17 0.97 -15.28
CA ILE A 103 -19.84 1.13 -14.66
C ILE A 103 -19.85 0.65 -13.21
N ASN A 104 -20.84 1.09 -12.42
CA ASN A 104 -20.97 0.70 -11.03
C ASN A 104 -21.17 -0.82 -10.85
N LYS A 105 -22.02 -1.44 -11.69
CA LYS A 105 -22.25 -2.89 -11.69
C LYS A 105 -20.98 -3.66 -12.05
N ARG A 106 -20.23 -3.22 -13.06
CA ARG A 106 -18.94 -3.84 -13.43
C ARG A 106 -17.94 -3.77 -12.27
N ALA A 107 -17.84 -2.63 -11.58
CA ALA A 107 -16.98 -2.50 -10.40
C ALA A 107 -17.44 -3.39 -9.23
N GLN A 108 -18.74 -3.49 -8.99
CA GLN A 108 -19.30 -4.40 -7.97
C GLN A 108 -18.99 -5.87 -8.26
N HIS A 109 -19.01 -6.26 -9.54
CA HIS A 109 -18.66 -7.60 -9.98
C HIS A 109 -17.14 -7.82 -10.12
N GLY A 110 -16.31 -6.89 -9.61
CA GLY A 110 -14.85 -7.03 -9.62
C GLY A 110 -14.21 -6.88 -11.01
N LYS A 111 -14.95 -6.38 -12.01
CA LYS A 111 -14.45 -6.19 -13.38
C LYS A 111 -13.73 -4.87 -13.61
N LEU A 112 -13.96 -3.91 -12.72
CA LEU A 112 -13.32 -2.59 -12.73
C LEU A 112 -12.79 -2.29 -11.33
N LEU A 113 -11.70 -1.54 -11.29
CA LEU A 113 -11.15 -1.01 -10.05
C LEU A 113 -11.82 0.34 -9.74
N ALA A 114 -12.53 0.38 -8.61
CA ALA A 114 -13.14 1.59 -8.08
C ALA A 114 -12.52 1.96 -6.74
N LEU A 115 -11.99 3.19 -6.66
CA LEU A 115 -11.47 3.77 -5.43
C LEU A 115 -12.52 4.64 -4.75
N GLN A 116 -12.60 4.54 -3.43
CA GLN A 116 -13.47 5.36 -2.61
C GLN A 116 -12.80 5.61 -1.26
N PHE A 117 -12.97 6.82 -0.74
CA PHE A 117 -12.51 7.19 0.59
C PHE A 117 -13.40 8.28 1.19
N GLY A 118 -13.91 8.04 2.40
CA GLY A 118 -14.89 8.89 3.06
C GLY A 118 -16.19 9.03 2.27
N LYS A 119 -16.84 10.20 2.38
CA LYS A 119 -18.10 10.52 1.66
C LYS A 119 -17.90 10.86 0.18
N ARG A 120 -16.68 10.71 -0.36
CA ARG A 120 -16.43 11.00 -1.77
C ARG A 120 -17.03 9.90 -2.65
N GLY A 121 -17.49 10.28 -3.83
CA GLY A 121 -17.95 9.33 -4.84
C GLY A 121 -16.83 8.43 -5.33
N LYS A 122 -17.18 7.31 -5.95
CA LYS A 122 -16.23 6.38 -6.57
C LYS A 122 -15.40 7.09 -7.65
N ARG A 123 -14.17 6.63 -7.80
CA ARG A 123 -13.20 7.08 -8.79
C ARG A 123 -12.57 5.89 -9.50
N TYR A 124 -12.33 6.04 -10.79
CA TYR A 124 -11.89 4.96 -11.67
C TYR A 124 -10.57 5.36 -12.34
N PRO A 125 -9.44 4.72 -12.02
CA PRO A 125 -8.19 5.01 -12.71
C PRO A 125 -8.32 4.85 -14.23
N GLN A 126 -7.93 5.87 -14.98
CA GLN A 126 -8.14 5.96 -16.44
C GLN A 126 -7.43 4.84 -17.21
N TRP A 127 -6.26 4.41 -16.73
CA TRP A 127 -5.46 3.37 -17.38
C TRP A 127 -6.19 2.04 -17.54
N GLN A 128 -7.23 1.79 -16.74
CA GLN A 128 -7.99 0.54 -16.80
C GLN A 128 -8.89 0.45 -18.06
N PHE A 129 -9.03 1.55 -18.79
CA PHE A 129 -9.80 1.67 -20.03
C PHE A 129 -8.90 1.83 -21.27
N GLU A 130 -7.60 1.58 -21.14
CA GLU A 130 -6.66 1.61 -22.26
C GLU A 130 -6.58 0.24 -22.94
N ASP A 131 -6.26 0.24 -24.23
CA ASP A 131 -6.03 -0.99 -25.00
C ASP A 131 -4.88 -1.79 -24.39
N GLY A 132 -5.02 -3.12 -24.38
CA GLY A 132 -4.08 -4.04 -23.73
C GLY A 132 -4.23 -4.13 -22.21
N VAL A 133 -4.92 -3.18 -21.56
CA VAL A 133 -5.23 -3.24 -20.12
C VAL A 133 -6.68 -3.65 -19.90
N ALA A 134 -7.62 -3.01 -20.60
CA ALA A 134 -9.05 -3.19 -20.39
C ALA A 134 -9.54 -4.62 -20.67
N GLY A 135 -10.66 -5.00 -20.04
CA GLY A 135 -11.31 -6.29 -20.27
C GLY A 135 -10.58 -7.45 -19.60
N ALA A 136 -10.45 -8.58 -20.31
CA ALA A 136 -9.94 -9.83 -19.75
C ALA A 136 -8.59 -9.74 -19.02
N PRO A 137 -7.57 -8.98 -19.49
CA PRO A 137 -6.32 -8.81 -18.76
C PRO A 137 -6.52 -8.19 -17.37
N LEU A 138 -7.22 -7.06 -17.28
CA LEU A 138 -7.55 -6.42 -16.00
C LEU A 138 -8.40 -7.33 -15.11
N GLU A 139 -9.47 -7.91 -15.66
CA GLU A 139 -10.40 -8.76 -14.90
C GLU A 139 -9.67 -9.94 -14.25
N SER A 140 -8.74 -10.57 -14.98
CA SER A 140 -7.95 -11.71 -14.47
C SER A 140 -7.03 -11.31 -13.32
N VAL A 141 -6.37 -10.15 -13.42
CA VAL A 141 -5.53 -9.63 -12.33
C VAL A 141 -6.38 -9.25 -11.12
N LEU A 142 -7.56 -8.65 -11.32
CA LEU A 142 -8.48 -8.33 -10.21
C LEU A 142 -9.00 -9.58 -9.49
N VAL A 143 -9.20 -10.70 -10.21
CA VAL A 143 -9.54 -12.00 -9.63
C VAL A 143 -8.39 -12.56 -8.78
N ALA A 144 -7.15 -12.43 -9.25
CA ALA A 144 -5.96 -12.81 -8.47
C ALA A 144 -5.83 -11.97 -7.19
N LEU A 145 -6.20 -10.69 -7.25
CA LEU A 145 -6.17 -9.76 -6.11
C LEU A 145 -7.48 -9.72 -5.30
N ARG A 146 -8.37 -10.71 -5.42
CA ARG A 146 -9.72 -10.64 -4.82
C ARG A 146 -9.72 -10.47 -3.29
N SER A 147 -8.70 -10.96 -2.59
CA SER A 147 -8.56 -10.82 -1.13
C SER A 147 -8.02 -9.46 -0.70
N ALA A 148 -7.41 -8.71 -1.62
CA ALA A 148 -6.92 -7.36 -1.37
C ALA A 148 -8.05 -6.33 -1.48
N ASP A 149 -8.02 -5.29 -0.65
CA ASP A 149 -8.95 -4.16 -0.74
C ASP A 149 -8.65 -3.27 -1.98
N ALA A 150 -9.58 -2.37 -2.33
CA ALA A 150 -9.43 -1.55 -3.54
C ALA A 150 -8.17 -0.65 -3.54
N TRP A 151 -7.77 -0.13 -2.39
CA TRP A 151 -6.55 0.67 -2.25
C TRP A 151 -5.30 -0.21 -2.33
N GLN A 152 -5.31 -1.40 -1.74
CA GLN A 152 -4.25 -2.41 -1.92
C GLN A 152 -4.07 -2.76 -3.40
N ARG A 153 -5.16 -3.06 -4.12
CA ARG A 153 -5.15 -3.33 -5.57
C ARG A 153 -4.55 -2.18 -6.34
N TYR A 154 -4.98 -0.94 -6.08
CA TYR A 154 -4.43 0.24 -6.73
C TYR A 154 -2.92 0.41 -6.49
N ARG A 155 -2.44 0.16 -5.26
CA ARG A 155 -0.99 0.20 -4.98
C ARG A 155 -0.24 -0.83 -5.80
N PHE A 156 -0.73 -2.07 -5.87
CA PHE A 156 -0.13 -3.10 -6.70
C PHE A 156 0.05 -2.62 -8.15
N PHE A 157 -1.01 -2.07 -8.76
CA PHE A 157 -0.99 -1.59 -10.14
C PHE A 157 -0.05 -0.41 -10.41
N THR A 158 0.22 0.42 -9.40
CA THR A 158 0.97 1.67 -9.55
C THR A 158 2.39 1.62 -9.01
N GLN A 159 2.76 0.55 -8.31
CA GLN A 159 4.11 0.33 -7.78
C GLN A 159 4.93 -0.57 -8.70
N LEU A 160 6.24 -0.32 -8.74
CA LEU A 160 7.19 -1.15 -9.48
C LEU A 160 7.24 -2.56 -8.85
N GLN A 161 7.16 -3.58 -9.69
CA GLN A 161 7.20 -4.97 -9.26
C GLN A 161 8.54 -5.58 -9.70
N PRO A 162 9.38 -6.05 -8.76
CA PRO A 162 10.62 -6.76 -9.10
C PRO A 162 10.37 -7.96 -10.02
N ALA A 163 9.26 -8.69 -9.81
CA ALA A 163 8.83 -9.82 -10.63
C ALA A 163 8.51 -9.45 -12.10
N LEU A 164 8.29 -8.17 -12.40
CA LEU A 164 8.03 -7.64 -13.75
C LEU A 164 9.26 -6.92 -14.33
N GLY A 165 10.45 -7.15 -13.75
CA GLY A 165 11.68 -6.48 -14.16
C GLY A 165 11.67 -4.99 -13.83
N GLY A 166 11.10 -4.63 -12.68
CA GLY A 166 11.06 -3.23 -12.22
C GLY A 166 10.01 -2.37 -12.91
N ARG A 167 9.02 -2.97 -13.59
CA ARG A 167 7.87 -2.26 -14.19
C ARG A 167 6.67 -2.28 -13.27
N THR A 168 5.77 -1.31 -13.44
CA THR A 168 4.42 -1.39 -12.87
C THR A 168 3.60 -2.45 -13.62
N PRO A 169 2.60 -3.06 -12.96
CA PRO A 169 1.64 -3.94 -13.62
C PRO A 169 0.90 -3.27 -14.78
N VAL A 170 0.59 -1.97 -14.68
CA VAL A 170 -0.06 -1.23 -15.78
C VAL A 170 0.84 -1.18 -17.02
N GLU A 171 2.13 -0.88 -16.86
CA GLU A 171 3.09 -0.89 -17.98
C GLU A 171 3.27 -2.28 -18.59
N ALA A 172 3.32 -3.31 -17.75
CA ALA A 172 3.42 -4.69 -18.21
C ALA A 172 2.17 -5.15 -18.98
N LEU A 173 0.97 -4.76 -18.53
CA LEU A 173 -0.29 -5.04 -19.23
C LEU A 173 -0.35 -4.37 -20.59
N ARG A 174 0.07 -3.09 -20.69
CA ARG A 174 0.21 -2.39 -21.98
C ARG A 174 1.13 -3.12 -22.97
N GLN A 175 2.07 -3.93 -22.47
CA GLN A 175 2.99 -4.73 -23.29
C GLN A 175 2.50 -6.17 -23.52
N GLY A 176 1.24 -6.48 -23.20
CA GLY A 176 0.65 -7.81 -23.39
C GLY A 176 1.15 -8.86 -22.39
N MET A 177 1.79 -8.47 -21.29
CA MET A 177 2.40 -9.40 -20.32
C MET A 177 1.41 -9.88 -19.25
N ALA A 178 0.13 -10.11 -19.60
CA ALA A 178 -0.94 -10.41 -18.65
C ALA A 178 -0.62 -11.58 -17.70
N ASP A 179 -0.14 -12.71 -18.24
CA ASP A 179 0.19 -13.89 -17.42
C ASP A 179 1.29 -13.62 -16.39
N ARG A 180 2.26 -12.76 -16.72
CA ARG A 180 3.31 -12.35 -15.78
C ARG A 180 2.74 -11.48 -14.67
N VAL A 181 1.82 -10.57 -15.01
CA VAL A 181 1.15 -9.71 -14.03
C VAL A 181 0.28 -10.53 -13.08
N ILE A 182 -0.45 -11.53 -13.59
CA ILE A 182 -1.27 -12.43 -12.77
C ILE A 182 -0.41 -13.19 -11.76
N ARG A 183 0.70 -13.79 -12.20
CA ARG A 183 1.64 -14.48 -11.28
C ARG A 183 2.24 -13.53 -10.24
N ALA A 184 2.57 -12.30 -10.65
CA ALA A 184 3.06 -11.29 -9.72
C ALA A 184 1.99 -10.91 -8.68
N ALA A 185 0.73 -10.82 -9.08
CA ALA A 185 -0.39 -10.53 -8.18
C ALA A 185 -0.60 -11.66 -7.17
N GLU A 186 -0.56 -12.92 -7.60
CA GLU A 186 -0.69 -14.08 -6.71
C GLU A 186 0.45 -14.12 -5.68
N GLY A 187 1.69 -13.91 -6.11
CA GLY A 187 2.84 -13.83 -5.22
C GLY A 187 2.78 -12.65 -4.26
N TRP A 188 2.29 -11.49 -4.72
CA TRP A 188 2.12 -10.30 -3.89
C TRP A 188 1.11 -10.55 -2.76
N VAL A 189 -0.02 -11.16 -3.08
CA VAL A 189 -1.07 -11.50 -2.11
C VAL A 189 -0.62 -12.60 -1.14
N ALA A 190 0.15 -13.59 -1.61
CA ALA A 190 0.69 -14.64 -0.76
C ALA A 190 1.77 -14.11 0.21
N GLY A 191 2.63 -13.20 -0.26
CA GLY A 191 3.65 -12.55 0.57
C GLY A 191 3.08 -11.60 1.62
N ASP A 192 1.96 -10.92 1.32
CA ASP A 192 1.24 -10.07 2.28
C ASP A 192 0.54 -10.91 3.38
N GLN A 193 0.21 -12.18 3.08
CA GLN A 193 -0.47 -13.11 4.01
C GLN A 193 0.49 -13.99 4.85
N GLY A 194 1.80 -13.93 4.61
CA GLY A 194 2.81 -14.81 5.24
C GLY A 194 3.31 -14.40 6.63
N GLY A 195 2.53 -13.68 7.42
CA GLY A 195 2.90 -13.26 8.78
C GLY A 195 1.86 -13.67 9.81
N GLY A 196 1.71 -14.98 10.06
CA GLY A 196 0.90 -15.52 11.16
C GLY A 196 1.64 -15.53 12.49
#